data_AF-A0A380X9E1-F1
#
_entry.id   AF-A0A380X9E1-F1
#
_cell.length_a   1.000
_cell.length_b   1.000
_cell.length_c   1.000
_cell.angle_alpha   90.00
_cell.angle_beta   90.00
_cell.angle_gamma   90.00
#
_symmetry.space_group_name_H-M   'P 1'
#
loop_
_entity.id
_entity.type
_entity.pdbx_description
1 polymer ?
#
loop_
_entity_poly.entity_id
_entity_poly.type
_entity_poly.pdbx_seq_one_letter_code
_entity_poly.pdbx_strand_id
1 'polypeptide(L)'
;MNYIGSKNKLSKFIFDSVTSVIREDLSDIIFCDLFAGTGAIGRKFKPLVKQVISNDIELYSYILNKNYIENHSLILYEELLDELNSLDGVSGFIFEEYSENGRGNRLYFSEENGKKIDAIRLKIENWRETNYLSDSQYYFLLCSLLESADKIANTASVYGAFLKK
;
A
#
# COMPACT_ATOMS: atom_id res chain seq x y z
N MET A 1 1.28 -6.50 1.12
CA MET A 1 2.63 -5.93 1.13
C MET A 1 3.46 -6.61 2.20
N ASN A 2 4.68 -6.99 1.87
CA ASN A 2 5.69 -7.39 2.83
C ASN A 2 6.04 -6.21 3.73
N TYR A 3 6.14 -6.47 5.02
CA TYR A 3 6.40 -5.42 6.00
C TYR A 3 7.14 -6.02 7.21
N ILE A 4 8.32 -5.49 7.48
CA ILE A 4 9.12 -5.91 8.62
C ILE A 4 8.35 -5.57 9.90
N GLY A 5 8.18 -6.56 10.76
CA GLY A 5 7.40 -6.40 11.99
C GLY A 5 5.88 -6.49 11.80
N SER A 6 5.39 -6.87 10.61
CA SER A 6 3.98 -7.14 10.36
C SER A 6 3.40 -8.10 11.39
N LYS A 7 2.27 -7.69 11.99
CA LYS A 7 1.54 -8.50 12.96
C LYS A 7 0.55 -9.47 12.31
N ASN A 8 0.60 -9.69 11.00
CA ASN A 8 -0.30 -10.61 10.29
C ASN A 8 -0.42 -11.99 10.96
N LYS A 9 0.72 -12.61 11.33
CA LYS A 9 0.72 -13.93 12.02
C LYS A 9 0.18 -13.87 13.46
N LEU A 10 0.29 -12.71 14.11
CA LEU A 10 -0.19 -12.46 15.47
C LEU A 10 -1.60 -11.87 15.50
N SER A 11 -2.21 -11.60 14.35
CA SER A 11 -3.48 -10.89 14.24
C SER A 11 -4.60 -11.56 15.04
N LYS A 12 -4.69 -12.89 15.00
CA LYS A 12 -5.66 -13.66 15.80
C LYS A 12 -5.41 -13.49 17.29
N PHE A 13 -4.17 -13.68 17.74
CA PHE A 13 -3.81 -13.55 19.15
C PHE A 13 -4.12 -12.15 19.70
N ILE A 14 -3.74 -11.11 18.94
CA ILE A 14 -4.02 -9.70 19.31
C ILE A 14 -5.52 -9.47 19.36
N PHE A 15 -6.26 -9.90 18.33
CA PHE A 15 -7.71 -9.78 18.27
C PHE A 15 -8.36 -10.44 19.50
N ASP A 16 -8.08 -11.72 19.75
CA ASP A 16 -8.65 -12.46 20.87
C ASP A 16 -8.33 -11.79 22.22
N SER A 17 -7.07 -11.36 22.40
CA SER A 17 -6.62 -10.70 23.63
C SER A 17 -7.37 -9.40 23.88
N VAL A 18 -7.48 -8.54 22.87
CA VAL A 18 -8.22 -7.28 22.95
C VAL A 18 -9.71 -7.54 23.21
N THR A 19 -10.34 -8.47 22.47
CA THR A 19 -11.77 -8.75 22.64
C THR A 19 -12.11 -9.43 23.97
N SER A 20 -11.16 -10.14 24.59
CA SER A 20 -11.38 -10.81 25.88
C SER A 20 -11.55 -9.85 27.05
N VAL A 21 -11.12 -8.59 26.92
CA VAL A 21 -11.20 -7.59 27.99
C VAL A 21 -12.28 -6.54 27.74
N ILE A 22 -12.78 -6.42 26.50
CA ILE A 22 -13.90 -5.54 26.15
C ILE A 22 -15.20 -6.23 26.55
N ARG A 23 -16.10 -5.50 27.23
CA ARG A 23 -17.41 -6.04 27.67
C ARG A 23 -18.56 -5.51 26.85
N GLU A 24 -18.33 -4.40 26.18
CA GLU A 24 -19.25 -3.69 25.30
C GLU A 24 -19.35 -4.37 23.93
N ASP A 25 -20.42 -4.04 23.20
CA ASP A 25 -20.52 -4.42 21.79
C ASP A 25 -19.43 -3.70 20.99
N LEU A 26 -18.65 -4.46 20.21
CA LEU A 26 -17.57 -3.91 19.39
C LEU A 26 -18.09 -2.85 18.41
N SER A 27 -19.32 -2.98 17.92
CA SER A 27 -19.91 -2.07 16.94
C SER A 27 -20.10 -0.62 17.45
N ASP A 28 -20.01 -0.40 18.77
CA ASP A 28 -20.02 0.93 19.39
C ASP A 28 -18.60 1.46 19.72
N ILE A 29 -17.57 0.65 19.55
CA ILE A 29 -16.19 0.96 19.92
C ILE A 29 -15.45 1.71 18.79
N ILE A 30 -14.61 2.67 19.19
CA ILE A 30 -13.60 3.29 18.31
C ILE A 30 -12.26 2.59 18.57
N PHE A 31 -11.71 1.94 17.55
CA PHE A 31 -10.42 1.26 17.63
C PHE A 31 -9.29 2.14 17.09
N CYS A 32 -8.21 2.30 17.85
CA CYS A 32 -7.06 3.12 17.47
C CYS A 32 -5.82 2.25 17.20
N ASP A 33 -5.37 2.20 15.95
CA ASP A 33 -4.12 1.56 15.52
C ASP A 33 -3.04 2.63 15.31
N LEU A 34 -2.33 3.01 16.38
CA LEU A 34 -1.46 4.19 16.38
C LEU A 34 -0.11 4.01 15.67
N PHE A 35 0.25 2.76 15.36
CA PHE A 35 1.47 2.37 14.64
C PHE A 35 1.08 1.34 13.57
N ALA A 36 0.20 1.77 12.67
CA ALA A 36 -0.59 0.88 11.83
C ALA A 36 0.25 0.07 10.85
N GLY A 37 1.40 0.58 10.40
CA GLY A 37 2.16 0.00 9.30
C GLY A 37 1.24 -0.31 8.12
N THR A 38 1.25 -1.54 7.63
CA THR A 38 0.37 -1.95 6.53
C THR A 38 -1.12 -2.13 6.88
N GLY A 39 -1.53 -1.74 8.09
CA GLY A 39 -2.91 -1.80 8.55
C GLY A 39 -3.38 -3.21 8.91
N ALA A 40 -2.46 -4.16 9.13
CA ALA A 40 -2.77 -5.56 9.41
C ALA A 40 -3.77 -5.75 10.56
N ILE A 41 -3.63 -4.95 11.62
CA ILE A 41 -4.50 -5.02 12.80
C ILE A 41 -5.74 -4.15 12.59
N GLY A 42 -5.60 -2.88 12.21
CA GLY A 42 -6.75 -2.02 11.90
C GLY A 42 -7.78 -2.67 10.93
N ARG A 43 -7.31 -3.35 9.88
CA ARG A 43 -8.17 -4.07 8.92
C ARG A 43 -8.94 -5.22 9.55
N LYS A 44 -8.36 -5.89 10.55
CA LYS A 44 -9.00 -6.98 11.29
C LYS A 44 -10.18 -6.47 12.12
N PHE A 45 -10.07 -5.26 12.67
CA PHE A 45 -11.12 -4.62 13.47
C PHE A 45 -12.14 -3.86 12.62
N LYS A 46 -11.76 -3.32 11.46
CA LYS A 46 -12.63 -2.52 10.57
C LYS A 46 -14.07 -3.03 10.41
N PRO A 47 -14.36 -4.32 10.11
CA PRO A 47 -15.73 -4.77 9.90
C PRO A 47 -16.53 -4.97 11.19
N LEU A 48 -15.91 -4.80 12.36
CA LEU A 48 -16.49 -5.15 13.67
C LEU A 48 -16.70 -3.95 14.58
N VAL A 49 -16.02 -2.84 14.31
CA VAL A 49 -16.01 -1.66 15.19
C VAL A 49 -16.69 -0.46 14.53
N LYS A 50 -17.14 0.50 15.35
CA LYS A 50 -17.77 1.73 14.88
C LYS A 50 -16.87 2.52 13.93
N GLN A 51 -15.61 2.63 14.29
CA GLN A 51 -14.61 3.41 13.58
C GLN A 51 -13.22 2.87 13.87
N VAL A 52 -12.36 2.90 12.86
CA VAL A 52 -10.92 2.69 13.01
C VAL A 52 -10.21 4.01 12.80
N ILE A 53 -9.36 4.39 13.76
CA ILE A 53 -8.39 5.47 13.63
C ILE A 53 -7.03 4.83 13.44
N SER A 54 -6.39 5.07 12.30
CA SER A 54 -5.05 4.56 12.01
C SER A 54 -4.05 5.71 11.92
N ASN A 55 -2.89 5.54 12.52
CA ASN A 55 -1.79 6.49 12.47
C ASN A 55 -0.47 5.78 12.18
N ASP A 56 0.40 6.47 11.45
CA ASP A 56 1.78 6.10 11.23
C ASP A 56 2.57 7.35 10.81
N ILE A 57 3.88 7.34 11.04
CA ILE A 57 4.76 8.44 10.61
C ILE A 57 5.10 8.33 9.11
N GLU A 58 5.06 7.12 8.55
CA GLU A 58 5.47 6.85 7.19
C GLU A 58 4.34 7.11 6.18
N LEU A 59 4.62 7.88 5.14
CA LEU A 59 3.61 8.28 4.14
C LEU A 59 3.02 7.08 3.38
N TYR A 60 3.82 6.05 3.06
CA TYR A 60 3.28 4.87 2.40
C TYR A 60 2.28 4.14 3.29
N SER A 61 2.50 4.13 4.61
CA SER A 61 1.58 3.53 5.58
C SER A 61 0.26 4.30 5.60
N TYR A 62 0.32 5.64 5.58
CA TYR A 62 -0.87 6.48 5.41
C TYR A 62 -1.62 6.15 4.12
N ILE A 63 -0.94 6.09 2.96
CA ILE A 63 -1.57 5.77 1.66
C ILE A 63 -2.27 4.40 1.69
N LEU A 64 -1.60 3.37 2.21
CA LEU A 64 -2.17 2.03 2.33
C LEU A 64 -3.41 2.05 3.23
N ASN A 65 -3.36 2.71 4.39
CA ASN A 65 -4.48 2.76 5.32
C ASN A 65 -5.64 3.64 4.81
N LYS A 66 -5.38 4.69 4.03
CA LYS A 66 -6.45 5.43 3.32
C LYS A 66 -7.26 4.51 2.41
N ASN A 67 -6.60 3.59 1.70
CA ASN A 67 -7.34 2.61 0.92
C ASN A 67 -7.94 1.48 1.79
N TYR A 68 -7.15 0.84 2.64
CA TYR A 68 -7.60 -0.34 3.37
C TYR A 68 -8.64 -0.06 4.46
N ILE A 69 -8.54 1.10 5.11
CA ILE A 69 -9.39 1.51 6.22
C ILE A 69 -10.47 2.47 5.77
N GLU A 70 -10.13 3.57 5.09
CA GLU A 70 -11.12 4.61 4.78
C GLU A 70 -11.98 4.26 3.56
N ASN A 71 -11.40 3.75 2.46
CA ASN A 71 -12.22 3.32 1.33
C ASN A 71 -13.12 2.12 1.74
N HIS A 72 -14.42 2.30 1.59
CA HIS A 72 -15.45 1.32 1.95
C HIS A 72 -16.63 1.29 0.96
N SER A 73 -16.70 2.24 0.04
CA SER A 73 -17.69 2.29 -1.04
C SER A 73 -17.13 1.70 -2.33
N LEU A 74 -18.01 1.43 -3.29
CA LEU A 74 -17.62 0.99 -4.63
C LEU A 74 -16.73 2.04 -5.31
N ILE A 75 -15.64 1.57 -5.93
CA ILE A 75 -14.72 2.38 -6.72
C ILE A 75 -14.76 1.82 -8.14
N LEU A 76 -15.07 2.65 -9.13
CA LEU A 76 -14.93 2.29 -10.54
C LEU A 76 -13.46 2.48 -10.93
N TYR A 77 -12.80 1.39 -11.32
CA TYR A 77 -11.35 1.38 -11.51
C TYR A 77 -10.89 0.69 -12.79
N GLU A 78 -11.75 -0.06 -13.47
CA GLU A 78 -11.38 -0.94 -14.58
C GLU A 78 -10.70 -0.16 -15.70
N GLU A 79 -11.34 0.89 -16.22
CA GLU A 79 -10.79 1.74 -17.29
C GLU A 79 -9.50 2.45 -16.85
N LEU A 80 -9.41 2.85 -15.58
CA LEU A 80 -8.22 3.49 -15.03
C LEU A 80 -7.04 2.51 -15.01
N LEU A 81 -7.27 1.27 -14.58
CA LEU A 81 -6.24 0.24 -14.57
C LEU A 81 -5.83 -0.18 -15.98
N ASP A 82 -6.79 -0.28 -16.91
CA ASP A 82 -6.49 -0.59 -18.31
C ASP A 82 -5.56 0.47 -18.93
N GLU A 83 -5.85 1.76 -18.72
CA GLU A 83 -4.99 2.83 -19.18
C GLU A 83 -3.59 2.74 -18.54
N LEU A 84 -3.50 2.59 -17.22
CA LEU A 84 -2.20 2.47 -16.52
C LEU A 84 -1.38 1.25 -17.00
N ASN A 85 -2.06 0.12 -17.21
CA ASN A 85 -1.43 -1.12 -17.69
C ASN A 85 -0.97 -1.00 -19.15
N SER A 86 -1.59 -0.14 -19.95
CA SER A 86 -1.20 0.11 -21.35
C SER A 86 0.02 1.04 -21.51
N LEU A 87 0.41 1.77 -20.47
CA LEU A 87 1.50 2.76 -20.57
C LEU A 87 2.85 2.14 -20.95
N ASP A 88 3.59 2.78 -21.84
CA ASP A 88 5.01 2.49 -21.99
C ASP A 88 5.79 2.98 -20.77
N GLY A 89 6.87 2.25 -20.42
CA GLY A 89 7.73 2.63 -19.30
C GLY A 89 8.53 3.91 -19.59
N VAL A 90 8.76 4.73 -18.56
CA VAL A 90 9.58 5.95 -18.64
C VAL A 90 10.67 5.95 -17.58
N SER A 91 11.84 6.48 -17.90
CA SER A 91 12.90 6.66 -16.89
C SER A 91 12.52 7.77 -15.93
N GLY A 92 12.42 7.45 -14.64
CA GLY A 92 12.22 8.41 -13.58
C GLY A 92 12.93 7.99 -12.28
N PHE A 93 12.44 8.47 -11.15
CA PHE A 93 13.05 8.25 -9.84
C PHE A 93 13.21 6.77 -9.47
N ILE A 94 12.21 5.92 -9.76
CA ILE A 94 12.27 4.50 -9.37
C ILE A 94 13.27 3.75 -10.25
N PHE A 95 13.25 4.00 -11.56
CA PHE A 95 14.25 3.47 -12.47
C PHE A 95 15.66 3.89 -12.03
N GLU A 96 15.89 5.19 -11.86
CA GLU A 96 17.23 5.71 -11.58
C GLU A 96 17.78 5.25 -10.23
N GLU A 97 16.98 5.21 -9.16
CA GLU A 97 17.51 4.99 -7.80
C GLU A 97 17.34 3.56 -7.29
N TYR A 98 16.43 2.78 -7.86
CA TYR A 98 16.03 1.48 -7.30
C TYR A 98 16.09 0.31 -8.30
N SER A 99 16.44 0.55 -9.57
CA SER A 99 16.34 -0.46 -10.63
C SER A 99 17.67 -0.77 -11.30
N GLU A 100 17.71 -1.94 -11.95
CA GLU A 100 18.79 -2.35 -12.85
C GLU A 100 19.07 -1.25 -13.89
N ASN A 101 20.35 -1.00 -14.18
CA ASN A 101 20.82 0.00 -15.15
C ASN A 101 20.47 1.47 -14.84
N GLY A 102 19.83 1.75 -13.69
CA GLY A 102 19.67 3.10 -13.18
C GLY A 102 20.95 3.63 -12.52
N ARG A 103 21.02 4.95 -12.29
CA ARG A 103 22.13 5.63 -11.61
C ARG A 103 22.56 5.00 -10.27
N GLY A 104 21.60 4.62 -9.43
CA GLY A 104 21.82 3.99 -8.13
C GLY A 104 22.28 2.53 -8.23
N ASN A 105 22.15 1.93 -9.41
CA ASN A 105 22.55 0.56 -9.75
C ASN A 105 22.08 -0.47 -8.70
N ARG A 106 20.83 -0.33 -8.25
CA ARG A 106 20.21 -1.22 -7.27
C ARG A 106 19.37 -2.26 -7.99
N LEU A 107 19.34 -3.47 -7.46
CA LEU A 107 18.66 -4.59 -8.10
C LEU A 107 17.27 -4.85 -7.49
N TYR A 108 16.58 -3.82 -6.96
CA TYR A 108 15.25 -4.03 -6.35
C TYR A 108 14.19 -4.29 -7.42
N PHE A 109 14.34 -3.66 -8.59
CA PHE A 109 13.49 -3.88 -9.75
C PHE A 109 14.34 -4.11 -11.01
N SER A 110 13.80 -4.84 -11.98
CA SER A 110 14.36 -4.83 -13.33
C SER A 110 14.21 -3.44 -13.96
N GLU A 111 15.00 -3.14 -14.99
CA GLU A 111 14.89 -1.90 -15.76
C GLU A 111 13.45 -1.66 -16.26
N GLU A 112 12.83 -2.69 -16.83
CA GLU A 112 11.44 -2.64 -17.33
C GLU A 112 10.45 -2.29 -16.22
N ASN A 113 10.53 -2.98 -15.07
CA ASN A 113 9.63 -2.76 -13.95
C ASN A 113 9.81 -1.38 -13.33
N GLY A 114 11.06 -0.93 -13.17
CA GLY A 114 11.37 0.40 -12.67
C GLY A 114 10.74 1.50 -13.53
N LYS A 115 10.93 1.40 -14.84
CA LYS A 115 10.35 2.34 -15.81
C LYS A 115 8.82 2.29 -15.85
N LYS A 116 8.23 1.10 -15.71
CA LYS A 116 6.77 0.92 -15.66
C LYS A 116 6.18 1.54 -14.39
N ILE A 117 6.81 1.35 -13.23
CA ILE A 117 6.39 1.99 -11.97
C ILE A 117 6.45 3.51 -12.10
N ASP A 118 7.52 4.06 -12.68
CA ASP A 118 7.65 5.50 -12.92
C ASP A 118 6.54 6.05 -13.82
N ALA A 119 6.23 5.37 -14.93
CA ALA A 119 5.15 5.78 -15.83
C ALA A 119 3.80 5.83 -15.10
N ILE A 120 3.48 4.77 -14.35
CA ILE A 120 2.20 4.66 -13.64
C ILE A 120 2.10 5.71 -12.54
N ARG A 121 3.12 5.88 -11.68
CA ARG A 121 3.04 6.87 -10.59
C ARG A 121 2.92 8.30 -11.14
N LEU A 122 3.63 8.63 -12.22
CA LEU A 122 3.56 9.97 -12.83
C LEU A 122 2.17 10.24 -13.42
N LYS A 123 1.57 9.21 -14.05
CA LYS A 123 0.20 9.30 -14.57
C LYS A 123 -0.82 9.49 -13.45
N ILE A 124 -0.70 8.75 -12.35
CA ILE A 124 -1.58 8.90 -11.17
C ILE A 124 -1.46 10.31 -10.57
N GLU A 125 -0.24 10.85 -10.41
CA GLU A 125 -0.05 12.22 -9.91
C GLU A 125 -0.62 13.27 -10.87
N ASN A 126 -0.39 13.12 -12.19
CA ASN A 126 -0.97 14.04 -13.16
C ASN A 126 -2.50 14.04 -13.11
N TRP A 127 -3.12 12.87 -13.02
CA TRP A 127 -4.57 12.76 -12.86
C TRP A 127 -5.06 13.38 -11.54
N ARG A 128 -4.28 13.28 -10.47
CA ARG A 128 -4.58 13.94 -9.19
C ARG A 128 -4.54 15.47 -9.32
N GLU A 129 -3.47 16.01 -9.89
CA GLU A 129 -3.26 17.45 -10.06
C GLU A 129 -4.30 18.09 -10.99
N THR A 130 -4.78 17.34 -11.98
CA THR A 130 -5.80 17.78 -12.94
C THR A 130 -7.24 17.54 -12.46
N ASN A 131 -7.43 17.05 -11.21
CA ASN A 131 -8.73 16.69 -10.64
C ASN A 131 -9.50 15.63 -11.46
N TYR A 132 -8.78 14.75 -12.17
CA TYR A 132 -9.37 13.64 -12.93
C TYR A 132 -9.80 12.48 -12.03
N LEU A 133 -9.16 12.32 -10.85
CA LEU A 133 -9.49 11.27 -9.88
C LEU A 133 -10.22 11.85 -8.67
N SER A 134 -11.18 11.09 -8.16
CA SER A 134 -11.64 11.24 -6.78
C SER A 134 -10.54 10.83 -5.78
N ASP A 135 -10.67 11.26 -4.51
CA ASP A 135 -9.78 10.83 -3.42
C ASP A 135 -9.72 9.31 -3.28
N SER A 136 -10.89 8.65 -3.32
CA SER A 136 -10.96 7.19 -3.21
C SER A 136 -10.23 6.48 -4.34
N GLN A 137 -10.40 6.93 -5.58
CA GLN A 137 -9.69 6.37 -6.74
C GLN A 137 -8.18 6.62 -6.64
N TYR A 138 -7.76 7.82 -6.25
CA TYR A 138 -6.34 8.15 -6.09
C TYR A 138 -5.64 7.23 -5.08
N TYR A 139 -6.19 7.09 -3.87
CA TYR A 139 -5.60 6.21 -2.87
C TYR A 139 -5.73 4.73 -3.23
N PHE A 140 -6.79 4.33 -3.93
CA PHE A 140 -6.92 2.97 -4.47
C PHE A 140 -5.80 2.66 -5.47
N LEU A 141 -5.57 3.53 -6.45
CA LEU A 141 -4.55 3.33 -7.48
C LEU A 141 -3.13 3.34 -6.90
N LEU A 142 -2.81 4.27 -6.00
CA LEU A 142 -1.51 4.27 -5.31
C LEU A 142 -1.31 3.02 -4.45
N CYS A 143 -2.33 2.60 -3.69
CA CYS A 143 -2.26 1.36 -2.92
C CYS A 143 -2.02 0.14 -3.81
N SER A 144 -2.73 0.06 -4.95
CA SER A 144 -2.56 -0.99 -5.95
C SER A 144 -1.15 -1.00 -6.56
N LEU A 145 -0.58 0.18 -6.84
CA LEU A 145 0.79 0.30 -7.33
C LEU A 145 1.80 -0.17 -6.28
N LEU A 146 1.66 0.25 -5.02
CA LEU A 146 2.56 -0.15 -3.93
C LEU A 146 2.55 -1.68 -3.71
N GLU A 147 1.36 -2.28 -3.65
CA GLU A 147 1.20 -3.73 -3.52
C GLU A 147 1.77 -4.49 -4.72
N SER A 148 1.56 -3.97 -5.94
CA SER A 148 2.08 -4.59 -7.16
C SER A 148 3.61 -4.51 -7.21
N ALA A 149 4.18 -3.35 -6.89
CA ALA A 149 5.63 -3.14 -6.84
C ALA A 149 6.29 -4.07 -5.81
N ASP A 150 5.75 -4.15 -4.59
CA ASP A 150 6.28 -5.07 -3.56
C ASP A 150 6.24 -6.53 -4.00
N LYS A 151 5.19 -6.96 -4.71
CA LYS A 151 5.06 -8.34 -5.21
C LYS A 151 6.11 -8.72 -6.24
N ILE A 152 6.59 -7.77 -7.04
CA ILE A 152 7.61 -7.99 -8.08
C ILE A 152 9.02 -7.56 -7.65
N ALA A 153 9.17 -7.01 -6.45
CA ALA A 153 10.46 -6.56 -5.94
C ALA A 153 11.39 -7.77 -5.74
N ASN A 154 12.64 -7.63 -6.15
CA ASN A 154 13.68 -8.65 -6.01
C ASN A 154 14.29 -8.65 -4.59
N THR A 155 13.44 -8.74 -3.57
CA THR A 155 13.85 -8.79 -2.16
C THR A 155 13.07 -9.84 -1.39
N ALA A 156 13.68 -10.39 -0.34
CA ALA A 156 13.00 -11.27 0.61
C ALA A 156 12.36 -10.46 1.76
N SER A 157 11.62 -9.39 1.45
CA SER A 157 11.01 -8.47 2.43
C SER A 157 11.97 -7.60 3.25
N VAL A 158 13.28 -7.74 3.02
CA VAL A 158 14.33 -6.93 3.66
C VAL A 158 15.17 -6.31 2.56
N TYR A 159 15.22 -4.98 2.49
CA TYR A 159 15.96 -4.24 1.45
C TYR A 159 17.49 -4.26 1.64
N GLY A 160 18.01 -5.21 2.43
CA GLY A 160 19.44 -5.38 2.70
C GLY A 160 20.16 -6.35 1.75
N ALA A 161 19.42 -7.19 1.03
CA ALA A 161 19.99 -8.12 0.05
C ALA A 161 18.97 -8.45 -1.06
N PHE A 162 19.49 -8.72 -2.26
CA PHE A 162 18.70 -9.10 -3.43
C PHE A 162 18.73 -10.62 -3.62
N LEU A 163 17.70 -11.20 -4.23
CA LEU A 163 17.74 -12.61 -4.61
C LEU A 163 18.74 -12.77 -5.77
N LYS A 164 19.66 -13.72 -5.62
CA LYS A 164 20.60 -14.09 -6.69
C LYS A 164 19.87 -14.96 -7.71
N LYS A 165 20.18 -14.75 -9.00
CA LYS A 165 19.80 -15.69 -10.07
C LYS A 165 20.51 -17.03 -9.89
#